data_AF-A0A7W0LG25-F1
#
_entry.id   AF-A0A7W0LG25-F1
#
_cell.length_a   1.000
_cell.length_b   1.000
_cell.length_c   1.000
_cell.angle_alpha   90.00
_cell.angle_beta   90.00
_cell.angle_gamma   90.00
#
_symmetry.space_group_name_H-M   'P 1'
#
loop_
_entity.id
_entity.type
_entity.pdbx_description
1 polymer ?
#
loop_
_entity_poly.entity_id
_entity_poly.type
_entity_poly.pdbx_seq_one_letter_code
_entity_poly.pdbx_strand_id
1 'polypeptide(L)' 'SNCVHCKTCDIMDPYQVIDWVPPEGGGGPQYEGM' A
#
# COMPACT_ATOMS: atom_id res chain seq x y z
N SER A 1 -3.95 -5.25 -9.41
CA SER A 1 -3.65 -4.57 -8.13
C SER A 1 -2.76 -3.39 -8.46
N ASN A 2 -3.15 -2.17 -8.06
CA ASN A 2 -2.35 -0.95 -8.30
C ASN A 2 -1.69 -0.42 -7.00
N CYS A 3 -1.83 -1.13 -5.88
CA CYS A 3 -1.22 -0.74 -4.62
C CYS A 3 0.27 -1.14 -4.62
N VAL A 4 1.16 -0.19 -4.31
CA VAL A 4 2.62 -0.44 -4.23
C VAL A 4 3.13 -0.57 -2.79
N HIS A 5 2.23 -0.66 -1.81
CA HIS A 5 2.54 -0.91 -0.40
C HIS A 5 3.45 0.16 0.25
N CYS A 6 3.49 1.38 -0.29
CA CYS A 6 4.27 2.50 0.26
C CYS A 6 3.65 3.14 1.51
N LYS A 7 2.40 2.77 1.86
CA LYS A 7 1.59 3.33 2.96
C LYS A 7 1.32 4.83 2.91
N THR A 8 1.64 5.53 1.81
CA THR A 8 1.42 6.99 1.73
C THR A 8 -0.04 7.37 1.92
N CYS A 9 -0.98 6.57 1.40
CA CYS A 9 -2.41 6.82 1.57
C CYS A 9 -2.88 6.72 3.03
N ASP A 10 -2.23 5.92 3.86
CA ASP A 10 -2.51 5.73 5.29
C ASP A 10 -1.96 6.92 6.10
N ILE A 11 -0.73 7.34 5.80
CA ILE A 11 -0.01 8.38 6.55
C ILE A 11 -0.48 9.79 6.19
N MET A 12 -0.73 10.05 4.91
CA MET A 12 -0.95 11.40 4.38
C MET A 12 -2.43 11.73 4.17
N ASP A 13 -3.36 10.86 4.56
CA ASP A 13 -4.79 11.16 4.49
C ASP A 13 -5.16 12.23 5.53
N PRO A 14 -5.53 13.46 5.12
CA PRO A 14 -5.89 14.53 6.05
C PRO A 14 -7.17 14.23 6.84
N TYR A 15 -7.99 13.31 6.37
CA TYR A 15 -9.25 12.93 7.01
C TYR A 15 -9.15 11.64 7.82
N GLN A 16 -8.02 10.92 7.74
CA GLN A 16 -7.79 9.65 8.44
C GLN A 16 -8.93 8.64 8.21
N VAL A 17 -9.40 8.55 6.97
CA VAL A 17 -10.47 7.65 6.51
C VAL A 17 -9.88 6.35 5.94
N ILE A 18 -8.67 6.40 5.41
CA ILE A 18 -8.02 5.26 4.77
C ILE A 18 -7.23 4.47 5.81
N ASP A 19 -7.66 3.22 6.07
CA ASP A 19 -6.89 2.22 6.81
C ASP A 19 -6.18 1.27 5.84
N TRP A 20 -4.85 1.31 5.80
CA TRP A 20 -4.08 0.35 5.00
C TRP A 20 -3.89 -0.97 5.75
N VAL A 21 -4.36 -2.07 5.15
CA VAL A 21 -4.11 -3.44 5.64
C VAL A 21 -3.27 -4.23 4.63
N PRO A 22 -2.32 -5.07 5.07
CA PRO A 22 -1.59 -5.94 4.18
C PRO A 22 -2.54 -6.87 3.42
N PRO A 23 -2.42 -6.99 2.08
CA PRO A 23 -3.19 -7.97 1.33
C PRO A 23 -2.71 -9.39 1.63
N GLU A 24 -3.48 -10.39 1.19
CA GLU A 24 -3.08 -11.79 1.25
C GLU A 24 -1.71 -11.99 0.56
N GLY A 25 -0.89 -12.91 1.11
CA GLY A 25 0.50 -13.09 0.73
C GLY A 25 0.69 -13.24 -0.79
N GLY A 26 1.58 -12.43 -1.36
CA GLY A 26 1.83 -12.39 -2.82
C GLY A 26 1.09 -11.27 -3.56
N GLY A 27 0.18 -10.54 -2.92
CA GLY A 27 -0.62 -9.46 -3.53
C GLY A 27 0.06 -8.09 -3.66
N GLY A 28 1.39 -8.05 -3.82
CA GLY A 28 2.17 -6.80 -3.83
C GLY A 28 3.03 -6.61 -5.08
N PRO A 29 3.65 -5.43 -5.23
CA PRO A 29 4.56 -5.16 -6.35
C PRO A 29 5.77 -6.12 -6.33
N GLN A 30 6.12 -6.62 -7.51
CA GLN A 30 7.39 -7.30 -7.74
C GLN A 30 8.45 -6.25 -8.12
N TYR A 31 9.39 -6.03 -7.21
CA TYR A 31 10.50 -5.11 -7.41
C TYR A 31 11.64 -5.84 -8.13
N GLU A 32 11.55 -6.01 -9.44
CA GLU A 32 12.70 -6.48 -10.24
C GLU A 32 13.69 -5.32 -10.43
N GLY A 33 14.86 -5.43 -9.80
CA GLY A 33 15.96 -4.47 -9.97
C GLY A 33 15.79 -3.12 -9.26
N MET A 34 14.93 -3.04 -8.25
CA MET A 34 14.80 -1.89 -7.35
C MET A 34 15.59 -2.08 -6.05
#